data_AF-A0A2K3K9W6-F1
#
_entry.id   AF-A0A2K3K9W6-F1
#
_cell.length_a   1.000
_cell.length_b   1.000
_cell.length_c   1.000
_cell.angle_alpha   90.00
_cell.angle_beta   90.00
_cell.angle_gamma   90.00
#
_symmetry.space_group_name_H-M   'P 1'
#
loop_
_entity.id
_entity.type
_entity.pdbx_description
1 polymer ?
#
loop_
_entity_poly.entity_id
_entity_poly.type
_entity_poly.pdbx_seq_one_letter_code
_entity_poly.pdbx_strand_id
1 'polypeptide(L)'
;MESMVEFVHSVIGADAKYNILTTQYPTTSGAALQNYTILEVSKDIYAPKWVACHPRPYPYALYYCHYLDIGSRIFKVLLKGQYGDTMDALAICHLDTSDMPPNHIIFKYLGMKP
;
A
#
# COMPACT_ATOMS: atom_id res chain seq x y z
N MET A 1 -12.82 -11.59 14.46
CA MET A 1 -11.78 -10.70 13.91
C MET A 1 -10.53 -11.55 13.85
N GLU A 2 -10.08 -11.91 12.64
CA GLU A 2 -8.82 -12.65 12.50
C GLU A 2 -7.65 -11.73 12.85
N SER A 3 -6.60 -12.31 13.42
CA SER A 3 -5.34 -11.59 13.61
C SER A 3 -4.76 -11.19 12.24
N MET A 4 -4.09 -10.04 12.17
CA MET A 4 -3.32 -9.61 11.00
C MET A 4 -2.43 -10.75 10.47
N VAL A 5 -1.79 -11.49 11.38
CA VAL A 5 -0.87 -12.58 11.05
C VAL A 5 -1.62 -13.77 10.45
N GLU A 6 -2.77 -14.13 11.03
CA GLU A 6 -3.60 -15.24 10.52
C GLU A 6 -4.09 -14.96 9.11
N PHE A 7 -4.54 -13.72 8.84
CA PHE A 7 -4.94 -13.31 7.50
C PHE A 7 -3.78 -13.31 6.50
N VAL A 8 -2.60 -12.82 6.90
CA VAL A 8 -1.42 -12.88 6.02
C VAL A 8 -1.06 -14.33 5.70
N HIS A 9 -1.09 -15.23 6.68
CA HIS A 9 -0.81 -16.65 6.47
C HIS A 9 -1.86 -17.35 5.61
N SER A 10 -3.15 -16.95 5.67
CA SER A 10 -4.18 -17.55 4.83
C SER A 10 -4.02 -17.20 3.35
N VAL A 11 -3.44 -16.04 3.03
CA VAL A 11 -3.20 -15.58 1.66
C VAL A 11 -1.83 -16.02 1.11
N ILE A 12 -0.77 -15.77 1.88
CA ILE A 12 0.61 -16.00 1.45
C ILE A 12 1.02 -17.47 1.67
N GLY A 13 0.45 -18.12 2.69
CA GLY A 13 0.80 -19.46 3.15
C GLY A 13 1.54 -19.41 4.49
N ALA A 14 1.18 -20.30 5.42
CA ALA A 14 1.71 -20.30 6.79
C ALA A 14 3.23 -20.53 6.88
N ASP A 15 3.80 -21.34 5.97
CA ASP A 15 5.24 -21.66 5.95
C ASP A 15 6.02 -20.86 4.90
N ALA A 16 5.36 -19.92 4.22
CA ALA A 16 5.99 -19.14 3.17
C ALA A 16 6.95 -18.10 3.76
N LYS A 17 8.15 -18.01 3.20
CA LYS A 17 9.06 -16.90 3.49
C LYS A 17 8.60 -15.68 2.68
N TYR A 18 8.26 -14.60 3.36
CA TYR A 18 7.86 -13.34 2.74
C TYR A 18 8.70 -12.17 3.26
N ASN A 19 8.86 -11.16 2.41
CA ASN A 19 9.51 -9.91 2.78
C ASN A 19 8.47 -8.96 3.36
N ILE A 20 8.81 -8.27 4.44
CA ILE A 20 8.01 -7.18 4.99
C ILE A 20 8.58 -5.88 4.47
N LEU A 21 7.76 -5.15 3.72
CA LEU A 21 8.08 -3.80 3.28
C LEU A 21 7.13 -2.85 4.00
N THR A 22 7.66 -1.73 4.45
CA THR A 22 6.89 -0.74 5.23
C THR A 22 7.19 0.64 4.69
N THR A 23 6.14 1.45 4.59
CA THR A 23 6.26 2.87 4.32
C THR A 23 6.98 3.55 5.46
N GLN A 24 8.06 4.27 5.15
CA GLN A 24 8.86 4.98 6.14
C GLN A 24 8.68 6.49 5.99
N TYR A 25 8.65 7.18 7.12
CA TYR A 25 8.61 8.64 7.20
C TYR A 25 9.89 9.15 7.86
N PRO A 26 11.04 9.20 7.14
CA PRO A 26 12.28 9.75 7.67
C PRO A 26 12.12 11.16 8.27
N THR A 27 11.29 12.00 7.65
CA THR A 27 10.92 13.32 8.16
C THR A 27 9.41 13.52 8.09
N THR A 28 8.85 14.25 9.06
CA THR A 28 7.42 14.55 9.13
C THR A 28 7.17 15.98 9.63
N SER A 29 6.31 16.69 8.92
CA SER A 29 5.86 18.05 9.22
C SER A 29 4.62 18.06 10.11
N GLY A 30 4.03 16.88 10.38
CA GLY A 30 2.76 16.73 11.10
C GLY A 30 1.51 17.09 10.27
N ALA A 31 1.66 17.42 8.98
CA ALA A 31 0.53 17.69 8.10
C ALA A 31 -0.31 16.42 7.86
N ALA A 32 -1.63 16.50 8.11
CA ALA A 32 -2.55 15.38 7.91
C ALA A 32 -2.79 15.04 6.42
N LEU A 33 -2.77 16.07 5.55
CA LEU A 33 -2.93 15.94 4.10
C LEU A 33 -1.99 16.93 3.42
N GLN A 34 -1.25 16.48 2.41
CA GLN A 34 -0.36 17.33 1.63
C GLN A 34 -0.15 16.77 0.23
N ASN A 35 0.30 17.63 -0.70
CA ASN A 35 0.77 17.18 -1.99
C ASN A 35 2.19 16.62 -1.88
N TYR A 36 2.46 15.60 -2.68
CA TYR A 36 3.78 14.98 -2.79
C TYR A 36 4.29 15.06 -4.22
N THR A 37 5.60 15.26 -4.36
CA THR A 37 6.33 15.12 -5.62
C THR A 37 7.04 13.77 -5.62
N ILE A 38 6.89 13.01 -6.71
CA ILE A 38 7.64 11.77 -6.93
C ILE A 38 9.07 12.13 -7.32
N LEU A 39 10.05 11.72 -6.53
CA LEU A 39 11.47 11.96 -6.80
C LEU A 39 12.12 10.78 -7.51
N GLU A 40 11.83 9.56 -7.07
CA GLU A 40 12.40 8.34 -7.60
C GLU A 40 11.37 7.19 -7.54
N VAL A 41 11.44 6.30 -8.53
CA VAL A 41 10.66 5.06 -8.57
C VAL A 41 11.62 3.91 -8.81
N SER A 42 11.56 2.88 -7.98
CA SER A 42 12.40 1.68 -8.14
C SER A 42 12.02 0.87 -9.38
N LYS A 43 12.84 -0.14 -9.70
CA LYS A 43 12.38 -1.24 -10.55
C LYS A 43 11.23 -1.99 -9.85
N ASP A 44 10.43 -2.68 -10.65
CA ASP A 44 9.36 -3.55 -10.16
C ASP A 44 9.92 -4.59 -9.19
N ILE A 45 9.27 -4.71 -8.04
CA ILE A 45 9.55 -5.70 -7.02
C ILE A 45 8.71 -6.93 -7.37
N TYR A 46 9.39 -8.00 -7.76
CA TYR A 46 8.74 -9.26 -8.07
C TYR A 46 8.03 -9.83 -6.83
N ALA A 47 6.70 -9.72 -6.82
CA ALA A 47 5.83 -10.16 -5.74
C ALA A 47 4.55 -10.79 -6.33
N PRO A 48 4.62 -12.07 -6.75
CA PRO A 48 3.48 -12.77 -7.36
C PRO A 48 2.31 -12.99 -6.38
N LYS A 49 2.58 -12.91 -5.08
CA LYS A 49 1.58 -12.82 -4.01
C LYS A 49 1.99 -11.71 -3.05
N TRP A 50 1.02 -10.94 -2.58
CA TRP A 50 1.24 -9.85 -1.64
C TRP A 50 0.00 -9.63 -0.78
N VAL A 51 0.19 -9.02 0.39
CA VAL A 51 -0.87 -8.53 1.26
C VAL A 51 -0.50 -7.11 1.66
N ALA A 52 -1.43 -6.16 1.51
CA ALA A 52 -1.26 -4.79 1.98
C ALA A 52 -2.03 -4.60 3.29
N CYS A 53 -1.36 -4.11 4.32
CA CYS A 53 -1.94 -3.83 5.62
C CYS A 53 -1.84 -2.34 5.94
N HIS A 54 -2.96 -1.73 6.34
CA HIS A 54 -3.08 -0.30 6.64
C HIS A 54 -3.41 -0.10 8.12
N PRO A 55 -2.67 0.74 8.85
CA PRO A 55 -3.03 1.06 10.24
C PRO A 55 -4.36 1.81 10.28
N ARG A 56 -5.24 1.42 11.20
CA ARG A 56 -6.50 2.11 11.44
C ARG A 56 -6.33 3.10 12.60
N PRO A 57 -6.94 4.30 12.54
CA PRO A 57 -6.92 5.26 13.64
C PRO A 57 -7.83 4.76 14.77
N TYR A 58 -7.32 3.82 15.57
CA TYR A 58 -8.01 3.21 16.70
C TYR A 58 -7.06 3.11 17.91
N PRO A 59 -7.56 3.10 19.16
CA PRO A 59 -6.70 3.07 20.35
C PRO A 59 -5.82 1.82 20.49
N TYR A 60 -6.14 0.76 19.75
CA TYR A 60 -5.41 -0.51 19.72
C TYR A 60 -4.76 -0.71 18.36
N ALA A 61 -3.68 -1.51 18.32
CA ALA A 61 -2.97 -1.87 17.10
C ALA A 61 -3.87 -2.70 16.17
N LEU A 62 -4.64 -2.00 15.35
CA LEU A 62 -5.57 -2.59 14.39
C LEU A 62 -5.11 -2.27 12.97
N TYR A 63 -4.91 -3.33 12.19
CA TYR A 63 -4.54 -3.25 10.78
C TYR A 63 -5.69 -3.76 9.93
N TYR A 64 -6.05 -2.98 8.91
CA TYR A 64 -6.90 -3.46 7.83
C TYR A 64 -6.01 -4.04 6.73
N CYS A 65 -6.03 -5.36 6.57
CA CYS A 65 -5.28 -6.05 5.52
C CYS A 65 -6.19 -6.46 4.37
N HIS A 66 -5.65 -6.40 3.16
CA HIS A 66 -6.31 -6.89 1.96
C HIS A 66 -5.28 -7.37 0.94
N TYR A 67 -5.76 -8.15 -0.01
CA TYR A 67 -5.01 -8.54 -1.21
C TYR A 67 -5.97 -8.52 -2.39
N LEU A 68 -5.40 -8.48 -3.59
CA LEU A 68 -6.15 -8.62 -4.82
C LEU A 68 -5.46 -9.68 -5.67
N ASP A 69 -6.22 -10.70 -6.08
CA ASP A 69 -5.72 -11.79 -6.93
C ASP A 69 -5.75 -11.36 -8.41
N ILE A 70 -5.11 -10.23 -8.68
CA ILE A 70 -4.99 -9.62 -10.01
C ILE A 70 -3.53 -9.27 -10.26
N GLY A 71 -3.12 -9.33 -11.52
CA GLY A 71 -1.76 -8.94 -11.92
C GLY A 71 -1.42 -7.57 -11.34
N SER A 72 -0.33 -7.47 -10.59
CA SER A 72 0.08 -6.24 -9.91
C SER A 72 1.59 -6.03 -10.05
N ARG A 73 2.01 -4.78 -10.06
CA ARG A 73 3.42 -4.37 -9.97
C ARG A 73 3.64 -3.55 -8.71
N ILE A 74 4.77 -3.74 -8.05
CA ILE A 74 5.06 -3.10 -6.77
C ILE A 74 6.35 -2.30 -6.89
N PHE A 75 6.32 -1.05 -6.43
CA PHE A 75 7.46 -0.14 -6.52
C PHE A 75 7.74 0.49 -5.16
N LYS A 76 9.02 0.70 -4.85
CA LYS A 76 9.41 1.70 -3.85
C LYS A 76 9.41 3.06 -4.53
N VAL A 77 8.86 4.05 -3.86
CA VAL A 77 8.73 5.41 -4.37
C VAL A 77 9.26 6.38 -3.32
N LEU A 78 10.26 7.17 -3.70
CA LEU A 78 10.73 8.28 -2.89
C LEU A 78 9.83 9.50 -3.16
N LEU A 79 9.17 9.97 -2.11
CA LEU A 79 8.25 11.10 -2.17
C LEU A 79 8.81 12.28 -1.38
N LYS A 80 8.63 13.49 -1.93
CA LYS A 80 8.88 14.76 -1.24
C LYS A 80 7.57 15.50 -1.01
N GLY A 81 7.21 15.71 0.26
CA GLY A 81 6.07 16.51 0.65
C GLY A 81 6.30 17.98 0.36
N GLN A 82 5.22 18.72 0.07
CA GLN A 82 5.28 20.16 -0.20
C GLN A 82 5.84 20.97 0.99
N TYR A 83 5.77 20.42 2.21
CA TYR A 83 6.33 21.03 3.43
C TYR A 83 7.78 20.59 3.72
N GLY A 84 8.44 19.90 2.79
CA GLY A 84 9.83 19.45 2.93
C GLY A 84 9.99 18.04 3.51
N ASP A 85 8.89 17.35 3.79
CA ASP A 85 8.91 15.96 4.24
C ASP A 85 9.49 15.04 3.18
N THR A 86 10.12 13.96 3.62
CA THR A 86 10.59 12.88 2.75
C THR A 86 10.00 11.57 3.26
N MET A 87 9.54 10.74 2.33
CA MET A 87 8.84 9.50 2.61
C MET A 87 9.26 8.43 1.61
N ASP A 88 9.64 7.27 2.13
CA ASP A 88 9.85 6.07 1.32
C ASP A 88 8.54 5.27 1.34
N ALA A 89 7.79 5.38 0.25
CA ALA A 89 6.48 4.76 0.11
C ALA A 89 6.56 3.48 -0.73
N LEU A 90 5.50 2.67 -0.63
CA LEU A 90 5.22 1.59 -1.56
C LEU A 90 4.05 2.00 -2.45
N ALA A 91 4.24 1.90 -3.76
CA ALA A 91 3.16 2.05 -4.73
C ALA A 91 2.84 0.68 -5.33
N ILE A 92 1.56 0.35 -5.40
CA ILE A 92 1.07 -0.87 -6.04
C ILE A 92 0.23 -0.44 -7.24
N CYS A 93 0.62 -0.91 -8.42
CA CYS A 93 -0.12 -0.72 -9.65
C CYS A 93 -0.87 -2.02 -9.96
N HIS A 94 -2.20 -1.99 -9.81
CA HIS A 94 -3.07 -3.07 -10.25
C HIS A 94 -3.22 -2.99 -11.77
N LEU A 95 -2.84 -4.06 -12.47
CA LEU A 95 -2.78 -4.09 -13.94
C LEU A 95 -4.14 -4.37 -14.57
N ASP A 96 -5.05 -5.00 -13.83
CA ASP A 96 -6.40 -5.29 -14.28
C ASP A 96 -7.40 -4.99 -13.16
N THR A 97 -8.14 -3.89 -13.32
CA THR A 97 -9.14 -3.42 -12.37
C THR A 97 -10.57 -3.65 -12.85
N SER A 98 -10.79 -4.43 -13.92
CA SER A 98 -12.12 -4.64 -14.53
C SER A 98 -13.17 -5.14 -13.55
N ASP A 99 -12.75 -5.98 -12.61
CA ASP A 99 -13.62 -6.63 -11.63
C ASP A 99 -13.81 -5.79 -10.36
N MET A 100 -13.11 -4.65 -10.25
CA MET A 100 -13.30 -3.74 -9.13
C MET A 100 -14.63 -2.97 -9.27
N PRO A 101 -15.38 -2.79 -8.16
CA PRO A 101 -16.58 -1.99 -8.19
C PRO A 101 -16.31 -0.57 -8.72
N PRO A 102 -17.07 -0.05 -9.70
CA PRO A 102 -16.87 1.30 -10.24
C PRO A 102 -16.97 2.43 -9.21
N ASN A 103 -17.65 2.17 -8.10
CA ASN A 103 -17.79 3.08 -6.96
C ASN A 103 -16.72 2.85 -5.87
N HIS A 104 -15.70 2.03 -6.11
CA HIS A 104 -14.62 1.82 -5.15
C HIS A 104 -13.91 3.16 -4.85
N ILE A 105 -13.63 3.42 -3.57
CA ILE A 105 -13.23 4.75 -3.09
C ILE A 105 -11.93 5.25 -3.74
N ILE A 106 -11.05 4.33 -4.16
CA ILE A 106 -9.78 4.66 -4.80
C ILE A 106 -9.95 5.38 -6.13
N PHE A 107 -10.96 5.00 -6.92
CA PHE A 107 -11.28 5.62 -8.21
C PHE A 107 -11.77 7.05 -8.03
N LYS A 108 -12.53 7.31 -6.95
CA LYS A 108 -12.95 8.66 -6.57
C LYS A 108 -11.77 9.53 -6.13
N TYR A 109 -10.85 8.99 -5.34
CA TYR A 109 -9.69 9.75 -4.88
C TYR A 109 -8.71 10.08 -6.00
N LEU A 110 -8.52 9.16 -6.94
CA LEU A 110 -7.60 9.31 -8.06
C LEU A 110 -8.23 9.95 -9.31
N GLY A 111 -9.55 10.14 -9.33
CA GLY A 111 -10.26 10.75 -10.47
C GLY A 111 -10.23 9.87 -11.73
N MET A 112 -10.23 8.55 -11.57
CA MET A 112 -10.13 7.56 -12.65
C MET A 112 -11.29 6.57 -12.60
N LYS A 113 -11.45 5.77 -13.66
CA LYS A 113 -12.39 4.63 -13.70
C LYS A 113 -11.62 3.32 -13.47
N PRO A 114 -12.31 2.22 -13.09
CA PRO A 114 -11.72 0.89 -13.15
C PRO A 114 -11.17 0.57 -14.54
#